data_AF-A0A952VL05-F1
#
_entry.id   AF-A0A952VL05-F1
#
_cell.length_a   1.000
_cell.length_b   1.000
_cell.length_c   1.000
_cell.angle_alpha   90.00
_cell.angle_beta   90.00
_cell.angle_gamma   90.00
#
_symmetry.space_group_name_H-M   'P 1'
#
loop_
_entity.id
_entity.type
_entity.pdbx_description
1 polymer ?
#
loop_
_entity_poly.entity_id
_entity_poly.type
_entity_poly.pdbx_seq_one_letter_code
_entity_poly.pdbx_strand_id
1 'polypeptide(L)'
;MEWTEGTALIVGILQFELMIHDAQSLKDKRRVVRSVKDRLHREHQVSVAEVDAQERADLAVLGLAMVGGDGRYIGQTLDRITEKLRSLHDAELGNMRRELLYGAAGPEALTEDDANSFEGIEREMLRRAEQEPEGLE
;
A
#
# COMPACT_ATOMS: atom_id res chain seq x y z
N MET A 1 4.03 -29.46 24.53
CA MET A 1 4.73 -28.57 23.59
C MET A 1 3.73 -27.48 23.28
N GLU A 2 3.74 -26.42 24.08
CA GLU A 2 2.82 -25.28 23.95
C GLU A 2 3.16 -24.54 22.67
N TRP A 3 2.21 -24.50 21.73
CA TRP A 3 2.24 -23.59 20.60
C TRP A 3 1.73 -22.24 21.09
N THR A 4 2.61 -21.39 21.63
CA THR A 4 2.26 -20.02 21.98
C THR A 4 2.30 -19.12 20.75
N GLU A 5 1.21 -18.38 20.57
CA GLU A 5 1.02 -17.21 19.71
C GLU A 5 1.14 -17.46 18.20
N GLY A 6 -0.03 -17.69 17.56
CA GLY A 6 -0.16 -17.60 16.12
C GLY A 6 0.32 -16.24 15.63
N THR A 7 1.40 -16.24 14.85
CA THR A 7 1.97 -15.06 14.19
C THR A 7 0.92 -14.49 13.25
N ALA A 8 0.16 -13.48 13.66
CA ALA A 8 -0.89 -12.89 12.81
C ALA A 8 -0.32 -12.45 11.45
N LEU A 9 -1.02 -12.77 10.36
CA LEU A 9 -0.71 -12.26 9.03
C LEU A 9 -1.07 -10.78 9.02
N ILE A 10 -0.13 -9.89 8.71
CA ILE A 10 -0.39 -8.45 8.70
C ILE A 10 -0.08 -7.90 7.33
N VAL A 11 -1.01 -7.14 6.76
CA VAL A 11 -0.83 -6.39 5.52
C VAL A 11 -0.79 -4.90 5.85
N GLY A 12 0.36 -4.27 5.62
CA GLY A 12 0.50 -2.82 5.69
C GLY A 12 0.20 -2.19 4.33
N ILE A 13 -0.70 -1.21 4.31
CA ILE A 13 -1.12 -0.48 3.12
C ILE A 13 -0.78 1.00 3.29
N LEU A 14 -0.23 1.60 2.23
CA LEU A 14 0.01 3.04 2.14
C LEU A 14 -0.48 3.53 0.79
N GLN A 15 -1.45 4.43 0.79
CA GLN A 15 -1.87 5.17 -0.41
C GLN A 15 -1.42 6.61 -0.27
N PHE A 16 -0.83 7.17 -1.32
CA PHE A 16 -0.29 8.52 -1.29
C PHE A 16 -0.29 9.19 -2.66
N GLU A 17 -0.37 10.52 -2.64
CA GLU A 17 -0.25 11.38 -3.81
C GLU A 17 1.18 11.87 -3.99
N LEU A 18 1.63 11.95 -5.24
CA LEU A 18 2.85 12.65 -5.63
C LEU A 18 2.52 13.74 -6.64
N MET A 19 2.79 14.99 -6.28
CA MET A 19 2.73 16.15 -7.18
C MET A 19 4.07 16.27 -7.89
N ILE A 20 4.09 16.03 -9.20
CA ILE A 20 5.34 15.89 -9.96
C ILE A 20 5.76 17.26 -10.51
N HIS A 21 6.96 17.69 -10.14
CA HIS A 21 7.48 18.98 -10.55
C HIS A 21 7.79 19.00 -12.05
N ASP A 22 7.46 20.11 -12.71
CA ASP A 22 7.77 20.39 -14.12
C ASP A 22 7.27 19.34 -15.14
N ALA A 23 6.37 18.44 -14.76
CA ALA A 23 5.86 17.42 -15.66
C ALA A 23 4.96 18.05 -16.76
N GLN A 24 5.39 17.93 -18.01
CA GLN A 24 4.66 18.45 -19.18
C GLN A 24 3.95 17.33 -19.98
N SER A 25 4.17 16.07 -19.61
CA SER A 25 3.62 14.92 -20.31
C SER A 25 3.47 13.69 -19.43
N LEU A 26 2.62 12.75 -19.85
CA LEU A 26 2.50 11.44 -19.20
C LEU A 26 3.82 10.66 -19.21
N LYS A 27 4.72 10.93 -20.16
CA LYS A 27 6.04 10.31 -20.20
C LYS A 27 6.92 10.79 -19.06
N ASP A 28 6.85 12.07 -18.72
CA ASP A 28 7.61 12.67 -17.60
C ASP A 28 7.15 12.06 -16.28
N LYS A 29 5.82 11.98 -16.07
CA LYS A 29 5.24 11.24 -14.94
C LYS A 29 5.75 9.81 -14.85
N ARG A 30 5.65 9.04 -15.95
CA ARG A 30 6.07 7.63 -15.98
C ARG A 30 7.53 7.46 -15.58
N ARG A 31 8.41 8.41 -15.90
CA ARG A 31 9.81 8.40 -15.47
C ARG A 31 9.94 8.54 -13.96
N VAL A 32 9.28 9.54 -13.37
CA VAL A 32 9.31 9.80 -11.91
C VAL A 32 8.66 8.66 -11.14
N VAL A 33 7.44 8.25 -11.51
CA VAL A 33 6.71 7.14 -10.90
C VAL A 33 7.52 5.85 -10.94
N ARG A 34 8.13 5.51 -12.08
CA ARG A 34 8.98 4.32 -12.18
C ARG A 34 10.19 4.39 -11.25
N SER A 35 10.87 5.54 -11.20
CA SER A 35 12.01 5.75 -10.31
C SER A 35 11.64 5.54 -8.85
N VAL A 36 10.51 6.11 -8.40
CA VAL A 36 10.00 5.95 -7.04
C VAL A 36 9.64 4.48 -6.77
N LYS A 37 8.84 3.85 -7.64
CA LYS A 37 8.44 2.45 -7.49
C LYS A 37 9.64 1.51 -7.39
N ASP A 38 10.60 1.63 -8.31
CA ASP A 38 11.80 0.79 -8.34
C ASP A 38 12.63 0.97 -7.07
N ARG A 39 12.77 2.21 -6.58
CA ARG A 39 13.49 2.51 -5.34
C ARG A 39 12.81 1.92 -4.11
N LEU A 40 11.50 2.14 -3.96
CA LEU A 40 10.74 1.61 -2.82
C LEU A 40 10.75 0.08 -2.79
N HIS A 41 10.52 -0.57 -3.93
CA HIS A 41 10.55 -2.03 -4.04
C HIS A 41 11.93 -2.60 -3.65
N ARG A 42 13.02 -2.02 -4.18
CA ARG A 42 14.39 -2.52 -3.91
C ARG A 42 14.81 -2.35 -2.46
N GLU A 43 14.44 -1.24 -1.83
CA GLU A 43 14.91 -0.92 -0.48
C GLU A 43 14.02 -1.52 0.63
N HIS A 44 12.73 -1.73 0.36
CA HIS A 44 11.76 -2.09 1.39
C HIS A 44 10.98 -3.38 1.11
N GLN A 45 11.21 -4.04 -0.03
CA GLN A 45 10.51 -5.28 -0.43
C GLN A 45 8.99 -5.13 -0.47
N VAL A 46 8.53 -3.98 -0.95
CA VAL A 46 7.12 -3.59 -1.02
C VAL A 46 6.60 -3.65 -2.45
N SER A 47 5.34 -4.02 -2.63
CA SER A 47 4.64 -3.92 -3.91
C SER A 47 4.08 -2.52 -4.06
N VAL A 48 4.23 -1.90 -5.24
CA VAL A 48 3.79 -0.53 -5.51
C VAL A 48 3.13 -0.42 -6.89
N ALA A 49 2.00 0.26 -6.97
CA ALA A 49 1.27 0.55 -8.20
C ALA A 49 0.79 2.00 -8.24
N GLU A 50 0.66 2.55 -9.45
CA GLU A 50 -0.14 3.76 -9.66
C GLU A 50 -1.59 3.28 -9.78
N VAL A 51 -2.48 3.82 -8.95
CA VAL A 51 -3.85 3.33 -8.77
C VAL A 51 -4.91 4.32 -9.24
N ASP A 52 -4.55 5.61 -9.39
CA ASP A 52 -5.44 6.66 -9.88
C ASP A 52 -4.64 7.83 -10.51
N ALA A 53 -5.33 8.81 -11.10
CA ALA A 53 -4.81 9.99 -11.79
C ALA A 53 -3.94 9.67 -13.02
N GLN A 54 -4.17 8.55 -13.70
CA GLN A 54 -3.35 8.05 -14.82
C GLN A 54 -3.28 9.06 -15.99
N GLU A 55 -4.32 9.86 -16.20
CA GLU A 55 -4.39 10.88 -17.26
C GLU A 55 -3.85 12.26 -16.85
N ARG A 56 -3.43 12.43 -15.58
CA ARG A 56 -2.77 13.66 -15.10
C ARG A 56 -1.26 13.54 -15.19
N ALA A 57 -0.59 14.49 -15.84
CA ALA A 57 0.87 14.48 -15.93
C ALA A 57 1.55 14.98 -14.65
N ASP A 58 0.89 15.85 -13.91
CA ASP A 58 1.35 16.57 -12.73
C ASP A 58 1.02 15.87 -11.40
N LEU A 59 0.21 14.80 -11.43
CA LEU A 59 -0.24 14.08 -10.26
C LEU A 59 -0.18 12.57 -10.50
N ALA A 60 0.32 11.84 -9.50
CA ALA A 60 0.23 10.38 -9.44
C ALA A 60 -0.36 9.96 -8.09
N VAL A 61 -1.35 9.08 -8.11
CA VAL A 61 -1.85 8.42 -6.90
C VAL A 61 -1.27 7.01 -6.87
N LEU A 62 -0.48 6.71 -5.85
CA LEU A 62 0.17 5.42 -5.69
C LEU A 62 -0.42 4.65 -4.51
N GLY A 63 -0.55 3.34 -4.70
CA GLY A 63 -0.81 2.37 -3.64
C GLY A 63 0.43 1.51 -3.42
N LEU A 64 0.73 1.23 -2.16
CA LEU A 64 1.80 0.36 -1.72
C LEU A 64 1.27 -0.67 -0.72
N ALA A 65 1.73 -1.91 -0.84
CA ALA A 65 1.41 -2.97 0.10
C ALA A 65 2.67 -3.73 0.54
N MET A 66 2.71 -4.11 1.81
CA MET A 66 3.71 -5.01 2.39
C MET A 66 3.05 -6.03 3.30
N VAL A 67 3.58 -7.24 3.37
CA VAL A 67 3.04 -8.33 4.19
C VAL A 67 4.11 -8.80 5.17
N GLY A 68 3.72 -9.13 6.39
CA GLY A 68 4.64 -9.68 7.39
C GLY A 68 3.92 -10.19 8.63
N GLY A 69 4.67 -10.85 9.52
CA GLY A 69 4.16 -11.35 10.80
C GLY A 69 4.39 -10.43 12.00
N ASP A 70 5.14 -9.34 11.82
CA ASP A 70 5.48 -8.37 12.87
C ASP A 70 4.95 -6.98 12.51
N GLY A 71 3.89 -6.57 13.21
CA GLY A 71 3.24 -5.27 13.00
C GLY A 71 4.15 -4.08 13.34
N ARG A 72 5.11 -4.25 14.26
CA ARG A 72 6.09 -3.21 14.57
C ARG A 72 7.08 -3.03 13.41
N TYR A 73 7.57 -4.12 12.84
CA TYR A 73 8.44 -4.06 11.66
C TYR A 73 7.75 -3.44 10.45
N ILE A 74 6.50 -3.84 10.19
CA ILE A 74 5.67 -3.23 9.14
C ILE A 74 5.53 -1.73 9.38
N GLY A 75 5.15 -1.35 10.61
CA GLY A 75 4.94 0.06 10.92
C GLY A 75 6.18 0.92 10.75
N GLN A 76 7.32 0.47 11.28
CA GLN A 76 8.60 1.16 11.10
C GLN A 76 9.03 1.26 9.63
N THR A 77 8.68 0.26 8.82
CA THR A 77 8.99 0.28 7.38
C THR A 77 8.13 1.31 6.65
N LEU A 78 6.83 1.39 6.97
CA LEU A 78 5.93 2.42 6.43
C LEU A 78 6.36 3.83 6.84
N ASP A 79 6.86 4.02 8.06
CA ASP A 79 7.40 5.31 8.53
C ASP A 79 8.61 5.72 7.68
N ARG A 80 9.60 4.81 7.53
CA ARG A 80 10.78 5.04 6.66
C ARG A 80 10.43 5.36 5.22
N ILE A 81 9.43 4.68 4.67
CA ILE A 81 8.93 4.97 3.32
C ILE A 81 8.34 6.39 3.28
N THR A 82 7.55 6.77 4.27
CA THR A 82 6.93 8.10 4.37
C THR A 82 7.99 9.20 4.42
N GLU A 83 9.04 9.05 5.24
CA GLU A 83 10.14 10.03 5.27
C GLU A 83 10.87 10.11 3.91
N LYS A 84 11.09 8.97 3.26
CA LYS A 84 11.74 8.94 1.95
C LYS A 84 10.89 9.66 0.89
N LEU A 85 9.57 9.46 0.90
CA LEU A 85 8.64 10.16 0.01
C LEU A 85 8.67 11.67 0.23
N ARG A 86 8.78 12.13 1.49
CA ARG A 86 8.93 13.56 1.82
C ARG A 86 10.25 14.17 1.33
N SER A 87 11.28 13.36 1.15
CA SER A 87 12.61 13.79 0.69
C SER A 87 12.81 13.77 -0.83
N LEU A 88 11.77 13.48 -1.62
CA LEU A 88 11.87 13.46 -3.07
C LEU A 88 12.18 14.86 -3.63
N HIS A 89 12.99 14.91 -4.68
CA HIS A 89 13.36 16.16 -5.35
C HIS A 89 12.52 16.46 -6.59
N ASP A 90 12.08 15.41 -7.30
CA ASP A 90 11.32 15.54 -8.55
C ASP A 90 9.80 15.53 -8.33
N ALA A 91 9.35 15.35 -7.07
CA ALA A 91 7.95 15.35 -6.70
C ALA A 91 7.77 15.71 -5.21
N GLU A 92 6.61 16.25 -4.88
CA GLU A 92 6.18 16.58 -3.52
C GLU A 92 5.10 15.60 -3.04
N LEU A 93 5.19 15.19 -1.78
CA LEU A 93 4.22 14.30 -1.16
C LEU A 93 2.93 15.06 -0.81
N GLY A 94 1.81 14.65 -1.41
CA GLY A 94 0.48 15.18 -1.12
C GLY A 94 -0.23 14.42 0.00
N ASN A 95 -1.54 14.18 -0.19
CA ASN A 95 -2.32 13.41 0.79
C ASN A 95 -1.80 11.98 0.91
N MET A 96 -1.96 11.42 2.11
CA MET A 96 -1.54 10.05 2.41
C MET A 96 -2.50 9.41 3.39
N ARG A 97 -2.75 8.12 3.18
CA ARG A 97 -3.54 7.26 4.05
C ARG A 97 -2.78 5.97 4.31
N ARG A 98 -2.75 5.55 5.59
CA ARG A 98 -2.07 4.35 6.05
C ARG A 98 -3.02 3.43 6.77
N GLU A 99 -2.87 2.13 6.55
CA GLU A 99 -3.70 1.11 7.16
C GLU A 99 -2.96 -0.19 7.43
N LEU A 100 -3.45 -0.92 8.42
CA LEU A 100 -2.98 -2.27 8.76
C LEU A 100 -4.18 -3.20 8.76
N LEU A 101 -4.11 -4.25 7.95
CA LEU A 101 -5.09 -5.33 7.96
C LEU A 101 -4.48 -6.54 8.65
N TYR A 102 -5.25 -7.19 9.52
CA TYR A 102 -4.84 -8.37 10.27
C TYR A 102 -5.64 -9.57 9.76
N GLY A 103 -4.93 -10.61 9.35
CA GLY A 103 -5.47 -11.92 9.00
C GLY A 103 -5.08 -12.97 10.04
N ALA A 104 -5.84 -14.06 10.09
CA ALA A 104 -5.46 -15.23 10.85
C ALA A 104 -4.19 -15.86 10.22
N ALA A 105 -3.32 -16.42 11.05
CA ALA A 105 -2.19 -17.20 10.57
C ALA A 105 -1.90 -18.39 11.50
N GLY A 106 -1.55 -19.51 10.87
CA GLY A 106 -1.46 -20.84 11.47
C GLY A 106 -1.98 -21.91 10.50
N PRO A 107 -1.71 -23.21 10.73
CA PRO A 107 -2.21 -24.30 9.89
C PRO A 107 -3.75 -24.37 9.87
N GLU A 108 -4.40 -23.80 10.89
CA GLU A 108 -5.86 -23.68 11.03
C GLU A 108 -6.47 -22.61 10.12
N ALA A 109 -5.67 -21.69 9.54
CA ALA A 109 -6.17 -20.65 8.63
C ALA A 109 -6.26 -21.12 7.16
N LEU A 110 -5.90 -22.38 6.89
CA LEU A 110 -5.87 -23.01 5.56
C LEU A 110 -6.73 -24.28 5.49
N THR A 111 -7.54 -24.56 6.52
CA THR A 111 -8.38 -25.77 6.56
C THR A 111 -9.72 -25.51 5.89
N GLU A 112 -10.16 -26.42 5.02
CA GLU A 112 -11.23 -26.24 4.02
C GLU A 112 -12.67 -25.98 4.56
N ASP A 113 -12.86 -25.69 5.85
CA ASP A 113 -14.14 -25.23 6.44
C ASP A 113 -14.17 -23.69 6.65
N ASP A 114 -13.14 -22.98 6.17
CA ASP A 114 -12.84 -21.56 6.37
C ASP A 114 -13.62 -20.58 5.45
N ALA A 115 -14.86 -20.88 5.10
CA ALA A 115 -15.71 -19.92 4.36
C ALA A 115 -15.98 -18.61 5.14
N ASN A 116 -15.61 -18.54 6.43
CA ASN A 116 -15.75 -17.36 7.30
C ASN A 116 -14.42 -16.82 7.88
N SER A 117 -13.26 -17.42 7.59
CA SER A 117 -11.98 -17.04 8.25
C SER A 117 -11.21 -15.95 7.50
N PHE A 118 -11.59 -15.68 6.24
CA PHE A 118 -11.10 -14.55 5.44
C PHE A 118 -11.84 -13.23 5.74
N GLU A 119 -12.83 -13.25 6.64
CA GLU A 119 -13.75 -12.14 6.93
C GLU A 119 -13.07 -10.80 7.26
N GLY A 120 -11.85 -10.78 7.81
CA GLY A 120 -11.18 -9.52 8.18
C GLY A 120 -10.67 -8.72 6.98
N ILE A 121 -9.81 -9.35 6.17
CA ILE A 121 -9.21 -8.71 4.99
C ILE A 121 -10.24 -8.65 3.87
N GLU A 122 -10.99 -9.73 3.63
CA GLU A 122 -11.99 -9.80 2.56
C GLU A 122 -13.15 -8.83 2.81
N ARG A 123 -13.76 -8.79 4.01
CA ARG A 123 -14.83 -7.79 4.25
C ARG A 123 -14.29 -6.37 4.16
N GLU A 124 -13.07 -6.09 4.63
CA GLU A 124 -12.56 -4.72 4.56
C GLU A 124 -12.24 -4.31 3.13
N MET A 125 -11.72 -5.22 2.30
CA MET A 125 -11.53 -5.00 0.87
C MET A 125 -12.87 -4.82 0.13
N LEU A 126 -13.85 -5.68 0.38
CA LEU A 126 -15.20 -5.62 -0.22
C LEU A 126 -15.94 -4.35 0.21
N ARG A 127 -15.94 -4.03 1.50
CA ARG A 127 -16.56 -2.81 2.05
C ARG A 127 -16.04 -1.54 1.40
N ARG A 128 -14.80 -1.54 0.88
CA ARG A 128 -14.21 -0.40 0.17
C ARG A 128 -14.51 -0.38 -1.31
N ALA A 129 -14.50 -1.55 -1.96
CA ALA A 129 -14.97 -1.66 -3.33
C ALA A 129 -16.44 -1.21 -3.45
N GLU A 130 -17.24 -1.43 -2.40
CA GLU A 130 -18.63 -0.97 -2.31
C GLU A 130 -18.77 0.51 -1.86
N GLN A 131 -17.71 1.14 -1.35
CA GLN A 131 -17.63 2.55 -0.98
C GLN A 131 -16.79 3.35 -1.99
N GLU A 132 -16.97 3.12 -3.28
CA GLU A 132 -16.54 4.09 -4.28
C GLU A 132 -17.21 5.44 -3.94
N PRO A 133 -16.47 6.57 -3.90
CA PRO A 133 -17.11 7.86 -3.93
C PRO A 133 -17.75 7.99 -5.32
N GLU A 134 -19.07 7.86 -5.38
CA GLU A 134 -19.84 8.48 -6.47
C GLU A 134 -19.42 9.95 -6.54
N GLY A 135 -18.81 10.34 -7.66
CA GLY A 135 -18.60 11.74 -8.00
C GLY A 135 -17.15 12.17 -8.13
N LEU A 136 -16.58 11.91 -9.31
CA LEU A 136 -15.75 12.89 -9.99
C LEU A 136 -16.26 12.98 -11.43
N GLU A 137 -17.33 13.79 -11.60
CA GLU A 137 -17.65 14.43 -12.88
C GLU A 137 -16.57 15.46 -13.24
#